data_AF-A0A8S3CLJ8-F1
#
_entry.id   AF-A0A8S3CLJ8-F1
#
_cell.length_a   1.000
_cell.length_b   1.000
_cell.length_c   1.000
_cell.angle_alpha   90.00
_cell.angle_beta   90.00
_cell.angle_gamma   90.00
#
_symmetry.space_group_name_H-M   'P 1'
#
loop_
_entity.id
_entity.type
_entity.pdbx_description
1 polymer ?
#
loop_
_entity_poly.entity_id
_entity_poly.type
_entity_poly.pdbx_seq_one_letter_code
_entity_poly.pdbx_strand_id
1 'polypeptide(L)'
;LLLETIHRERQTIPQWHYEAKKTKGKTDYVYIIYDPEDHSIANEVSNFLKDKKFRVFTHNTRYGKNKYEFVALNGPVMARTKDVIFLLTAKSCRSTFTFHELTLAEWFEKPIVTVYLEHVWTNMRSSIRALLADYPSVDFIHQSMHESLTILHAYLRPQMLSSEEPDDYVQKLKQTIRPLASIATYNSNLKPKPSCSTNENDSANHRFVYLSYSKTSEKWNVIHAVERLMFVLEANHFHTGITTPNTISNTDRESDL
;
A
#
# COMPACT_ATOMS: atom_id res chain seq x y z
N LEU A 1 -14.50 -19.49 -21.55
CA LEU A 1 -13.87 -19.88 -20.25
C LEU A 1 -13.77 -18.73 -19.24
N LEU A 2 -12.74 -17.87 -19.17
CA LEU A 2 -12.67 -16.85 -18.08
C LEU A 2 -13.85 -15.86 -18.07
N LEU A 3 -14.32 -15.44 -19.25
CA LEU A 3 -15.49 -14.56 -19.38
C LEU A 3 -16.81 -15.26 -19.01
N GLU A 4 -16.94 -16.55 -19.31
CA GLU A 4 -18.07 -17.36 -18.84
C GLU A 4 -18.01 -17.62 -17.35
N THR A 5 -16.81 -17.83 -16.78
CA THR A 5 -16.61 -17.96 -15.33
C THR A 5 -17.00 -16.66 -14.64
N ILE A 6 -16.57 -15.50 -15.16
CA ILE A 6 -16.97 -14.17 -14.65
C ILE A 6 -18.48 -13.94 -14.83
N HIS A 7 -19.08 -14.38 -15.95
CA HIS A 7 -20.51 -14.22 -16.20
C HIS A 7 -21.36 -15.15 -15.30
N ARG A 8 -20.87 -16.35 -15.01
CA ARG A 8 -21.48 -17.31 -14.11
C ARG A 8 -21.33 -16.89 -12.64
N GLU A 9 -20.17 -16.35 -12.25
CA GLU A 9 -19.96 -15.74 -10.93
C GLU A 9 -20.84 -14.49 -10.72
N ARG A 10 -21.06 -13.69 -11.78
CA ARG A 10 -22.02 -12.56 -11.76
C ARG A 10 -23.46 -12.98 -11.46
N GLN A 11 -23.83 -14.23 -11.72
CA GLN A 11 -25.22 -14.72 -11.58
C GLN A 11 -25.46 -15.56 -10.32
N THR A 12 -24.43 -16.06 -9.63
CA THR A 12 -24.60 -17.15 -8.63
C THR A 12 -24.19 -16.80 -7.20
N ILE A 13 -23.46 -15.71 -6.96
CA ILE A 13 -23.02 -15.28 -5.63
C ILE A 13 -23.66 -13.92 -5.36
N PRO A 14 -24.27 -13.66 -4.18
CA PRO A 14 -24.86 -12.37 -3.89
C PRO A 14 -23.86 -11.26 -4.25
N GLN A 15 -24.28 -10.34 -5.13
CA GLN A 15 -23.45 -9.31 -5.76
C GLN A 15 -22.99 -8.22 -4.78
N TRP A 16 -22.81 -8.56 -3.51
CA TRP A 16 -22.37 -7.66 -2.47
C TRP A 16 -21.09 -6.94 -2.87
N HIS A 17 -20.22 -7.61 -3.64
CA HIS A 17 -18.93 -7.10 -4.09
C HIS A 17 -19.07 -6.00 -5.17
N TYR A 18 -20.11 -6.05 -6.00
CA TYR A 18 -20.44 -5.02 -6.99
C TYR A 18 -21.13 -3.82 -6.34
N GLU A 19 -22.07 -4.09 -5.42
CA GLU A 19 -22.73 -3.06 -4.61
C GLU A 19 -21.72 -2.34 -3.68
N ALA A 20 -20.76 -3.09 -3.13
CA ALA A 20 -19.67 -2.56 -2.31
C ALA A 20 -18.81 -1.57 -3.09
N LYS A 21 -18.43 -1.88 -4.34
CA LYS A 21 -17.65 -0.95 -5.16
C LYS A 21 -18.41 0.32 -5.53
N LYS A 22 -19.75 0.25 -5.65
CA LYS A 22 -20.61 1.43 -5.88
C LYS A 22 -20.87 2.25 -4.62
N THR A 23 -20.58 1.70 -3.45
CA THR A 23 -20.87 2.36 -2.17
C THR A 23 -19.93 3.55 -1.99
N LYS A 24 -20.50 4.75 -1.95
CA LYS A 24 -19.75 5.95 -1.57
C LYS A 24 -19.38 5.85 -0.09
N GLY A 25 -18.10 6.04 0.20
CA GLY A 25 -17.59 6.06 1.56
C GLY A 25 -18.21 7.22 2.36
N LYS A 26 -18.58 6.97 3.61
CA LYS A 26 -19.07 8.01 4.52
C LYS A 26 -17.91 8.84 5.05
N THR A 27 -18.08 10.16 5.13
CA THR A 27 -17.00 11.11 5.41
C THR A 27 -16.36 10.94 6.79
N ASP A 28 -17.08 10.37 7.74
CA ASP A 28 -16.66 10.09 9.10
C ASP A 28 -16.18 8.63 9.30
N TYR A 29 -16.15 7.79 8.25
CA TYR A 29 -15.85 6.36 8.38
C TYR A 29 -14.44 6.07 7.89
N VAL A 30 -13.61 5.50 8.76
CA VAL A 30 -12.21 5.14 8.46
C VAL A 30 -11.94 3.69 8.79
N TYR A 31 -11.08 3.04 8.02
CA TYR A 31 -10.66 1.67 8.23
C TYR A 31 -9.17 1.62 8.56
N ILE A 32 -8.76 0.99 9.67
CA ILE A 32 -7.36 0.85 10.05
C ILE A 32 -6.89 -0.57 9.73
N ILE A 33 -5.87 -0.68 8.87
CA ILE A 33 -5.14 -1.89 8.56
C ILE A 33 -3.86 -1.89 9.39
N TYR A 34 -3.65 -2.95 10.16
CA TYR A 34 -2.49 -3.14 11.03
C TYR A 34 -2.23 -4.62 11.26
N ASP A 35 -1.01 -4.97 11.66
CA ASP A 35 -0.72 -6.34 12.11
C ASP A 35 -1.25 -6.55 13.53
N PRO A 36 -1.87 -7.69 13.90
CA PRO A 36 -2.39 -7.91 15.24
C PRO A 36 -1.39 -7.69 16.39
N GLU A 37 -0.08 -7.84 16.17
CA GLU A 37 0.91 -7.51 17.19
C GLU A 37 1.01 -5.99 17.47
N ASP A 38 0.56 -5.16 16.54
CA ASP A 38 0.55 -3.69 16.64
C ASP A 38 -0.77 -3.15 17.23
N HIS A 39 -1.59 -4.01 17.85
CA HIS A 39 -2.90 -3.65 18.40
C HIS A 39 -2.88 -2.48 19.40
N SER A 40 -1.80 -2.32 20.17
CA SER A 40 -1.68 -1.22 21.14
C SER A 40 -1.69 0.13 20.45
N ILE A 41 -0.87 0.29 19.40
CA ILE A 41 -0.77 1.53 18.63
C ILE A 41 -2.05 1.74 17.83
N ALA A 42 -2.62 0.67 17.25
CA ALA A 42 -3.89 0.74 16.55
C ALA A 42 -5.04 1.23 17.45
N ASN A 43 -5.07 0.79 18.71
CA ASN A 43 -6.04 1.25 19.69
C ASN A 43 -5.85 2.73 20.04
N GLU A 44 -4.60 3.18 20.18
CA GLU A 44 -4.31 4.59 20.45
C GLU A 44 -4.79 5.50 19.32
N VAL A 45 -4.43 5.17 18.07
CA VAL A 45 -4.92 5.87 16.87
C VAL A 45 -6.45 5.80 16.79
N SER A 46 -7.04 4.63 17.06
CA SER A 46 -8.50 4.44 17.03
C SER A 46 -9.22 5.32 18.06
N ASN A 47 -8.73 5.36 19.30
CA ASN A 47 -9.33 6.13 20.37
C ASN A 47 -9.27 7.63 20.07
N PHE A 48 -8.11 8.12 19.63
CA PHE A 48 -7.96 9.50 19.21
C PHE A 48 -8.95 9.89 18.10
N LEU A 49 -9.09 9.05 17.06
CA LEU A 49 -10.03 9.32 15.96
C LEU A 49 -11.50 9.24 16.41
N LYS A 50 -11.84 8.31 17.31
CA LYS A 50 -13.19 8.23 17.91
C LYS A 50 -13.54 9.49 18.70
N ASP A 51 -12.58 10.04 19.45
CA ASP A 51 -12.76 11.30 20.18
C ASP A 51 -13.05 12.47 19.22
N LYS A 52 -12.43 12.44 18.03
CA LYS A 52 -12.70 13.36 16.90
C LYS A 52 -13.94 13.00 16.06
N LYS A 53 -14.81 12.14 16.60
CA LYS A 53 -16.10 11.72 16.03
C LYS A 53 -15.99 10.93 14.72
N PHE A 54 -14.89 10.21 14.50
CA PHE A 54 -14.81 9.21 13.44
C PHE A 54 -15.42 7.89 13.89
N ARG A 55 -16.08 7.19 12.96
CA ARG A 55 -16.38 5.76 13.08
C ARG A 55 -15.18 4.97 12.55
N VAL A 56 -14.43 4.39 13.48
CA VAL A 56 -13.24 3.63 13.17
C VAL A 56 -13.56 2.15 13.09
N PHE A 57 -13.17 1.53 11.98
CA PHE A 57 -13.26 0.09 11.74
C PHE A 57 -11.85 -0.52 11.63
N THR A 58 -11.75 -1.80 11.92
CA THR A 58 -10.53 -2.60 11.80
C THR A 58 -10.88 -3.95 11.17
N HIS A 59 -9.89 -4.80 10.89
CA HIS A 59 -10.15 -6.20 10.55
C HIS A 59 -11.02 -6.88 11.62
N ASN A 60 -11.85 -7.82 11.15
CA ASN A 60 -12.55 -8.73 12.04
C ASN A 60 -11.54 -9.67 12.71
N THR A 61 -11.68 -9.93 14.02
CA THR A 61 -10.81 -10.88 14.74
C THR A 61 -10.85 -12.29 14.18
N ARG A 62 -11.89 -12.61 13.39
CA ARG A 62 -11.97 -13.84 12.58
C ARG A 62 -11.42 -13.54 11.18
N TYR A 63 -10.18 -13.92 10.92
CA TYR A 63 -9.48 -13.73 9.63
C TYR A 63 -10.07 -14.52 8.43
N GLY A 64 -11.21 -15.21 8.62
CA GLY A 64 -11.78 -16.13 7.65
C GLY A 64 -10.93 -17.38 7.46
N LYS A 65 -11.55 -18.51 7.08
CA LYS A 65 -10.85 -19.77 6.80
C LYS A 65 -10.26 -19.81 5.40
N ASN A 66 -10.72 -18.93 4.51
CA ASN A 66 -10.29 -18.84 3.11
C ASN A 66 -10.49 -17.41 2.57
N LYS A 67 -9.99 -17.14 1.35
CA LYS A 67 -10.08 -15.81 0.73
C LYS A 67 -11.52 -15.30 0.61
N TYR A 68 -12.48 -16.17 0.30
CA TYR A 68 -13.86 -15.74 0.08
C TYR A 68 -14.50 -15.27 1.38
N GLU A 69 -14.24 -16.00 2.47
CA GLU A 69 -14.71 -15.62 3.80
C GLU A 69 -14.02 -14.33 4.29
N PHE A 70 -12.71 -14.19 4.08
CA PHE A 70 -11.99 -12.96 4.39
C PHE A 70 -12.60 -11.74 3.68
N VAL A 71 -12.85 -11.85 2.36
CA VAL A 71 -13.43 -10.77 1.56
C VAL A 71 -14.88 -10.50 1.98
N ALA A 72 -15.68 -11.54 2.26
CA ALA A 72 -17.06 -11.38 2.73
C ALA A 72 -17.17 -10.71 4.12
N LEU A 73 -16.21 -10.98 5.03
CA LEU A 73 -16.20 -10.39 6.37
C LEU A 73 -15.72 -8.93 6.37
N ASN A 74 -14.61 -8.65 5.67
CA ASN A 74 -13.96 -7.33 5.73
C ASN A 74 -14.46 -6.37 4.64
N GLY A 75 -14.84 -6.90 3.47
CA GLY A 75 -15.21 -6.12 2.30
C GLY A 75 -16.39 -5.16 2.51
N PRO A 76 -17.54 -5.60 3.06
CA PRO A 76 -18.67 -4.70 3.28
C PRO A 76 -18.37 -3.55 4.26
N VAL A 77 -17.44 -3.76 5.20
CA VAL A 77 -17.03 -2.72 6.15
C VAL A 77 -16.11 -1.71 5.46
N MET A 78 -15.05 -2.19 4.81
CA MET A 78 -14.10 -1.36 4.07
C MET A 78 -14.77 -0.58 2.92
N ALA A 79 -15.74 -1.18 2.23
CA ALA A 79 -16.49 -0.51 1.17
C ALA A 79 -17.25 0.74 1.65
N ARG A 80 -17.69 0.76 2.91
CA ARG A 80 -18.42 1.89 3.50
C ARG A 80 -17.51 2.98 4.05
N THR A 81 -16.21 2.71 4.21
CA THR A 81 -15.26 3.72 4.68
C THR A 81 -14.87 4.66 3.54
N LYS A 82 -14.58 5.91 3.89
CA LYS A 82 -14.03 6.89 2.94
C LYS A 82 -12.53 6.71 2.82
N ASP A 83 -11.84 6.64 3.94
CA ASP A 83 -10.38 6.57 3.98
C ASP A 83 -9.91 5.26 4.64
N VAL A 84 -8.74 4.79 4.23
CA VAL A 84 -8.04 3.64 4.81
C VAL A 84 -6.72 4.13 5.40
N ILE A 85 -6.45 3.75 6.63
CA ILE A 85 -5.22 4.08 7.36
C ILE A 85 -4.39 2.81 7.45
N PHE A 86 -3.16 2.82 6.95
CA PHE A 86 -2.26 1.68 7.06
C PHE A 86 -1.16 1.97 8.07
N LEU A 87 -1.08 1.17 9.14
CA LEU A 87 0.00 1.26 10.12
C LEU A 87 1.24 0.55 9.56
N LEU A 88 2.26 1.32 9.24
CA LEU A 88 3.46 0.83 8.59
C LEU A 88 4.55 0.49 9.61
N THR A 89 4.69 -0.80 9.89
CA THR A 89 5.68 -1.42 10.78
C THR A 89 6.39 -2.56 10.05
N ALA A 90 7.44 -3.12 10.65
CA ALA A 90 8.15 -4.27 10.09
C ALA A 90 7.25 -5.51 10.07
N LYS A 91 6.30 -5.60 10.99
CA LYS A 91 5.35 -6.71 11.11
C LYS A 91 4.26 -6.60 10.05
N SER A 92 3.65 -5.42 9.91
CA SER A 92 2.63 -5.17 8.89
C SER A 92 3.16 -5.33 7.46
N CYS A 93 4.44 -5.10 7.21
CA CYS A 93 5.07 -5.37 5.91
C CYS A 93 5.25 -6.86 5.58
N ARG A 94 5.36 -7.72 6.61
CA ARG A 94 5.59 -9.17 6.46
C ARG A 94 4.28 -9.96 6.53
N SER A 95 3.26 -9.37 7.13
CA SER A 95 1.96 -9.98 7.31
C SER A 95 1.24 -10.17 5.97
N THR A 96 0.78 -11.39 5.73
CA THR A 96 -0.03 -11.71 4.55
C THR A 96 -1.44 -11.12 4.69
N PHE A 97 -1.94 -10.98 5.92
CA PHE A 97 -3.25 -10.43 6.21
C PHE A 97 -3.34 -8.95 5.83
N THR A 98 -2.40 -8.14 6.31
CA THR A 98 -2.33 -6.71 5.96
C THR A 98 -2.16 -6.51 4.46
N PHE A 99 -1.38 -7.37 3.79
CA PHE A 99 -1.23 -7.33 2.34
C PHE A 99 -2.58 -7.58 1.63
N HIS A 100 -3.35 -8.58 2.06
CA HIS A 100 -4.67 -8.83 1.50
C HIS A 100 -5.66 -7.70 1.76
N GLU A 101 -5.61 -7.06 2.94
CA GLU A 101 -6.43 -5.88 3.22
C GLU A 101 -6.04 -4.69 2.36
N LEU A 102 -4.74 -4.45 2.15
CA LEU A 102 -4.24 -3.39 1.26
C LEU A 102 -4.70 -3.60 -0.18
N THR A 103 -4.56 -4.82 -0.72
CA THR A 103 -5.06 -5.14 -2.07
C THR A 103 -6.57 -5.00 -2.15
N LEU A 104 -7.30 -5.33 -1.07
CA LEU A 104 -8.75 -5.14 -1.02
C LEU A 104 -9.12 -3.64 -1.05
N ALA A 105 -8.39 -2.81 -0.30
CA ALA A 105 -8.56 -1.35 -0.31
C ALA A 105 -8.27 -0.75 -1.69
N GLU A 106 -7.19 -1.17 -2.34
CA GLU A 106 -6.84 -0.79 -3.71
C GLU A 106 -7.94 -1.20 -4.70
N TRP A 107 -8.48 -2.41 -4.57
CA TRP A 107 -9.55 -2.90 -5.43
C TRP A 107 -10.86 -2.10 -5.31
N PHE A 108 -11.15 -1.62 -4.10
CA PHE A 108 -12.23 -0.68 -3.82
C PHE A 108 -11.89 0.79 -4.14
N GLU A 109 -10.68 1.05 -4.66
CA GLU A 109 -10.18 2.39 -4.99
C GLU A 109 -10.26 3.35 -3.79
N LYS A 110 -10.00 2.82 -2.59
CA LYS A 110 -10.00 3.63 -1.38
C LYS A 110 -8.70 4.45 -1.28
N PRO A 111 -8.77 5.74 -0.93
CA PRO A 111 -7.58 6.50 -0.57
C PRO A 111 -6.95 5.87 0.67
N ILE A 112 -5.64 5.61 0.58
CA ILE A 112 -4.84 5.05 1.66
C ILE A 112 -3.93 6.15 2.19
N VAL A 113 -3.89 6.32 3.51
CA VAL A 113 -2.88 7.13 4.19
C VAL A 113 -2.01 6.23 5.06
N THR A 114 -0.71 6.37 4.93
CA THR A 114 0.26 5.54 5.65
C THR A 114 0.73 6.23 6.92
N VAL A 115 0.57 5.57 8.06
CA VAL A 115 1.11 5.99 9.35
C VAL A 115 2.50 5.35 9.50
N TYR A 116 3.55 6.14 9.30
CA TYR A 116 4.92 5.67 9.23
C TYR A 116 5.54 5.57 10.63
N LEU A 117 5.50 4.36 11.21
CA LEU A 117 5.92 4.09 12.59
C LEU A 117 7.35 3.54 12.68
N GLU A 118 7.82 2.87 11.63
CA GLU A 118 9.16 2.27 11.60
C GLU A 118 9.82 2.43 10.23
N HIS A 119 11.14 2.62 10.21
CA HIS A 119 11.89 2.74 8.96
C HIS A 119 12.09 1.38 8.29
N VAL A 120 11.09 0.94 7.53
CA VAL A 120 11.04 -0.39 6.91
C VAL A 120 11.13 -0.37 5.38
N TRP A 121 11.32 0.82 4.80
CA TRP A 121 11.26 1.03 3.35
C TRP A 121 12.16 0.08 2.56
N THR A 122 13.42 -0.06 2.96
CA THR A 122 14.41 -0.93 2.29
C THR A 122 14.09 -2.41 2.40
N ASN A 123 13.45 -2.83 3.51
CA ASN A 123 13.16 -4.23 3.83
C ASN A 123 11.71 -4.64 3.50
N MET A 124 10.91 -3.71 3.00
CA MET A 124 9.55 -3.94 2.57
C MET A 124 9.51 -4.81 1.31
N ARG A 125 8.50 -5.69 1.23
CA ARG A 125 8.21 -6.45 -0.01
C ARG A 125 7.97 -5.47 -1.16
N SER A 126 8.55 -5.75 -2.33
CA SER A 126 8.42 -4.88 -3.51
C SER A 126 6.96 -4.61 -3.90
N SER A 127 6.07 -5.57 -3.69
CA SER A 127 4.63 -5.40 -3.94
C SER A 127 3.97 -4.35 -3.04
N ILE A 128 4.27 -4.35 -1.74
CA ILE A 128 3.75 -3.35 -0.79
C ILE A 128 4.39 -1.99 -1.10
N ARG A 129 5.69 -1.95 -1.41
CA ARG A 129 6.38 -0.72 -1.78
C ARG A 129 5.76 -0.09 -3.02
N ALA A 130 5.51 -0.88 -4.06
CA ALA A 130 4.87 -0.42 -5.30
C ALA A 130 3.44 0.08 -5.06
N LEU A 131 2.69 -0.59 -4.18
CA LEU A 131 1.34 -0.17 -3.83
C LEU A 131 1.35 1.15 -3.06
N LEU A 132 2.24 1.31 -2.06
CA LEU A 132 2.21 2.43 -1.12
C LEU A 132 3.08 3.64 -1.50
N ALA A 133 3.99 3.52 -2.46
CA ALA A 133 5.02 4.53 -2.76
C ALA A 133 4.46 5.95 -2.91
N ASP A 134 3.36 6.07 -3.66
CA ASP A 134 2.75 7.35 -4.02
C ASP A 134 1.64 7.79 -3.05
N TYR A 135 1.26 6.92 -2.10
CA TYR A 135 0.23 7.28 -1.14
C TYR A 135 0.79 8.25 -0.09
N PRO A 136 -0.05 9.20 0.37
CA PRO A 136 0.32 10.13 1.41
C PRO A 136 0.67 9.40 2.70
N SER A 137 1.68 9.90 3.38
CA SER A 137 2.15 9.34 4.63
C SER A 137 2.40 10.42 5.67
N VAL A 138 2.13 10.07 6.92
CA VAL A 138 2.39 10.89 8.11
C VAL A 138 3.53 10.24 8.87
N ASP A 139 4.56 11.02 9.20
CA ASP A 139 5.73 10.56 9.94
C ASP A 139 5.41 10.49 11.44
N PHE A 140 5.50 9.30 12.02
CA PHE A 140 5.38 9.06 13.47
C PHE A 140 6.74 8.70 14.09
N ILE A 141 7.81 8.60 13.30
CA ILE A 141 9.18 8.29 13.76
C ILE A 141 9.84 9.54 14.34
N HIS A 142 9.72 10.66 13.63
CA HIS A 142 10.46 11.89 13.97
C HIS A 142 9.60 12.97 14.66
N GLN A 143 8.32 12.68 14.86
CA GLN A 143 7.35 13.59 15.46
C GLN A 143 6.73 12.97 16.71
N SER A 144 6.23 13.80 17.61
CA SER A 144 5.50 13.30 18.76
C SER A 144 4.19 12.65 18.31
N MET A 145 3.77 11.59 19.00
CA MET A 145 2.51 10.89 18.72
C MET A 145 1.32 11.86 18.61
N HIS A 146 1.25 12.85 19.51
CA HIS A 146 0.18 13.85 19.50
C HIS A 146 0.19 14.74 18.25
N GLU A 147 1.37 15.20 17.82
CA GLU A 147 1.54 16.03 16.62
C GLU A 147 1.16 15.23 15.37
N SER A 148 1.69 14.01 15.23
CA SER A 148 1.39 13.13 14.09
C SER A 148 -0.09 12.75 14.02
N LEU A 149 -0.74 12.48 15.16
CA LEU A 149 -2.18 12.25 15.23
C LEU A 149 -2.99 13.47 14.81
N THR A 150 -2.55 14.67 15.17
CA THR A 150 -3.19 15.93 14.77
C THR A 150 -3.07 16.15 13.26
N ILE A 151 -1.90 15.87 12.69
CA ILE A 151 -1.67 15.91 11.23
C ILE A 151 -2.57 14.90 10.52
N LEU A 152 -2.66 13.67 11.03
CA LEU A 152 -3.51 12.63 10.48
C LEU A 152 -4.99 13.04 10.51
N HIS A 153 -5.46 13.61 11.62
CA HIS A 153 -6.84 14.13 11.72
C HIS A 153 -7.10 15.23 10.68
N ALA A 154 -6.17 16.17 10.57
CA ALA A 154 -6.25 17.26 9.63
C ALA A 154 -6.34 16.78 8.18
N TYR A 155 -5.57 15.75 7.83
CA TYR A 155 -5.63 15.10 6.52
C TYR A 155 -6.99 14.48 6.22
N LEU A 156 -7.54 13.72 7.18
CA LEU A 156 -8.79 12.99 7.02
C LEU A 156 -10.01 13.91 6.91
N ARG A 157 -9.96 15.08 7.56
CA ARG A 157 -11.04 16.08 7.54
C ARG A 157 -10.51 17.51 7.32
N PRO A 158 -10.12 17.87 6.08
CA PRO A 158 -9.55 19.19 5.79
C PRO A 158 -10.53 20.35 6.00
N GLN A 159 -11.83 20.12 5.74
CA GLN A 159 -12.86 21.16 5.75
C GLN A 159 -13.14 21.77 7.13
N MET A 160 -12.81 21.07 8.23
CA MET A 160 -12.99 21.65 9.57
C MET A 160 -11.85 22.58 9.99
N LEU A 161 -10.68 22.49 9.35
CA LEU A 161 -9.52 23.33 9.71
C LEU A 161 -9.65 24.74 9.13
N SER A 162 -10.19 24.86 7.91
CA SER A 162 -10.33 26.16 7.23
C SER A 162 -11.28 27.16 7.92
N SER A 163 -12.07 26.73 8.91
CA SER A 163 -12.97 27.63 9.64
C SER A 163 -12.41 28.10 10.99
N GLU A 164 -11.41 27.42 11.54
CA GLU A 164 -10.98 27.62 12.94
C GLU A 164 -9.47 27.87 13.08
N GLU A 165 -8.65 27.48 12.10
CA GLU A 165 -7.19 27.58 12.20
C GLU A 165 -6.57 28.50 11.14
N PRO A 166 -5.45 29.18 11.48
CA PRO A 166 -4.77 30.10 10.57
C PRO A 166 -4.21 29.36 9.33
N ASP A 167 -4.27 30.01 8.18
CA ASP A 167 -3.84 29.46 6.88
C ASP A 167 -2.40 28.90 6.88
N ASP A 168 -1.51 29.50 7.68
CA ASP A 168 -0.12 29.06 7.85
C ASP A 168 -0.02 27.66 8.46
N TYR A 169 -0.93 27.33 9.38
CA TYR A 169 -0.98 26.00 9.99
C TYR A 169 -1.46 24.96 8.97
N VAL A 170 -2.47 25.29 8.16
CA VAL A 170 -2.96 24.43 7.07
C VAL A 170 -1.89 24.23 6.00
N GLN A 171 -1.10 25.27 5.67
CA GLN A 171 0.04 25.12 4.76
C GLN A 171 1.14 24.24 5.33
N LYS A 172 1.48 24.42 6.61
CA LYS A 172 2.47 23.57 7.29
C LYS A 172 2.03 22.11 7.28
N LEU A 173 0.76 21.82 7.55
CA LEU A 173 0.18 20.48 7.47
C LEU A 173 0.30 19.86 6.06
N LYS A 174 0.01 20.64 5.01
CA LYS A 174 0.18 20.19 3.61
C LYS A 174 1.63 19.86 3.26
N GLN A 175 2.59 20.54 3.88
CA GLN A 175 4.02 20.29 3.68
C GLN A 175 4.52 19.05 4.44
N THR A 176 3.84 18.68 5.54
CA THR A 176 4.21 17.53 6.36
C THR A 176 3.77 16.20 5.76
N ILE A 177 2.66 16.19 5.02
CA ILE A 177 2.14 14.99 4.37
C ILE A 177 2.74 14.86 2.98
N ARG A 178 3.51 13.81 2.78
CA ARG A 178 4.22 13.55 1.52
C ARG A 178 4.03 12.10 1.09
N PRO A 179 4.30 11.77 -0.18
CA PRO A 179 4.35 10.37 -0.61
C PRO A 179 5.31 9.57 0.27
N LEU A 180 4.94 8.33 0.60
CA LEU A 180 5.73 7.46 1.45
C LEU A 180 7.18 7.31 0.96
N ALA A 181 7.38 7.19 -0.36
CA ALA A 181 8.71 7.10 -0.96
C ALA A 181 9.59 8.32 -0.63
N SER A 182 8.99 9.51 -0.59
CA SER A 182 9.69 10.76 -0.28
C SER A 182 10.13 10.80 1.19
N ILE A 183 9.23 10.45 2.11
CA ILE A 183 9.53 10.40 3.56
C ILE A 183 10.60 9.34 3.84
N ALA A 184 10.48 8.17 3.22
CA ALA A 184 11.46 7.11 3.37
C ALA A 184 12.86 7.52 2.90
N THR A 185 12.96 8.19 1.75
CA THR A 185 14.24 8.66 1.20
C THR A 185 14.87 9.74 2.08
N TYR A 186 14.05 10.67 2.58
CA TYR A 186 14.50 11.69 3.53
C TYR A 186 15.06 11.05 4.81
N ASN A 187 14.34 10.07 5.36
CA ASN A 187 14.73 9.39 6.59
C ASN A 187 15.97 8.51 6.43
N SER A 188 16.22 7.95 5.24
CA SER A 188 17.50 7.26 4.97
C SER A 188 18.70 8.21 4.95
N ASN A 189 18.51 9.48 4.59
CA ASN A 189 19.58 10.48 4.51
C ASN A 189 19.89 11.15 5.87
N LEU A 190 19.03 10.97 6.87
CA LEU A 190 19.22 11.52 8.22
C LEU A 190 20.09 10.64 9.14
N LYS A 191 20.47 9.42 8.72
CA LYS A 191 21.47 8.65 9.46
C LYS A 191 22.84 9.32 9.36
N PRO A 192 23.61 9.46 10.46
CA PRO A 192 25.01 9.84 10.38
C PRO A 192 25.74 8.85 9.46
N LYS A 193 26.45 9.38 8.48
CA LYS A 193 27.32 8.65 7.56
C LYS A 193 28.16 7.65 8.38
N PRO A 194 28.01 6.32 8.19
CA PRO A 194 28.93 5.39 8.81
C PRO A 194 30.29 5.60 8.14
N SER A 195 31.24 6.14 8.90
CA SER A 195 32.65 5.95 8.64
C SER A 195 32.98 4.47 8.84
N CYS A 196 33.09 3.70 7.76
CA CYS A 196 34.07 2.61 7.66
C CYS A 196 34.10 2.00 6.26
N SER A 197 35.28 2.10 5.65
CA SER A 197 35.91 1.19 4.69
C SER A 197 35.02 0.51 3.64
N THR A 198 35.12 1.06 2.43
CA THR A 198 35.15 0.30 1.19
C THR A 198 36.06 -0.92 1.32
N ASN A 199 35.46 -2.10 1.34
CA ASN A 199 36.06 -3.26 0.68
C ASN A 199 35.29 -3.43 -0.63
N GLU A 200 35.85 -2.84 -1.68
CA GLU A 200 35.58 -3.22 -3.05
C GLU A 200 35.93 -4.71 -3.19
N ASN A 201 34.91 -5.57 -3.30
CA ASN A 201 34.95 -6.88 -3.96
C ASN A 201 33.61 -7.62 -3.78
N ASP A 202 32.50 -6.99 -4.17
CA ASP A 202 31.30 -7.75 -4.50
C ASP A 202 30.79 -7.23 -5.85
N SER A 203 31.29 -7.89 -6.88
CA SER A 203 30.87 -7.81 -8.28
C SER A 203 29.35 -7.72 -8.41
N ALA A 204 28.91 -6.58 -8.93
CA ALA A 204 27.71 -6.35 -9.73
C ALA A 204 26.69 -7.52 -9.78
N ASN A 205 25.97 -7.74 -8.68
CA ASN A 205 24.84 -8.66 -8.68
C ASN A 205 23.64 -7.92 -9.28
N HIS A 206 23.67 -7.71 -10.61
CA HIS A 206 22.57 -7.14 -11.37
C HIS A 206 21.34 -8.04 -11.15
N ARG A 207 20.37 -7.55 -10.37
CA ARG A 207 19.11 -8.27 -10.15
C ARG A 207 18.26 -8.12 -11.41
N PHE A 208 18.43 -9.08 -12.33
CA PHE A 208 17.63 -9.19 -13.54
C PHE A 208 16.27 -9.83 -13.22
N VAL A 209 15.19 -9.20 -13.69
CA VAL A 209 13.82 -9.67 -13.51
C VAL A 209 13.17 -9.84 -14.89
N TYR A 210 12.76 -11.07 -15.19
CA TYR A 210 12.04 -11.37 -16.42
C TYR A 210 10.53 -11.32 -16.19
N LEU A 211 9.83 -10.50 -16.97
CA LEU A 211 8.38 -10.46 -17.00
C LEU A 211 7.90 -11.24 -18.21
N SER A 212 7.25 -12.39 -17.97
CA SER A 212 6.61 -13.17 -19.03
C SER A 212 5.10 -12.93 -19.03
N TYR A 213 4.53 -12.59 -20.18
CA TYR A 213 3.07 -12.55 -20.37
C TYR A 213 2.68 -13.26 -21.66
N SER A 214 1.52 -13.92 -21.65
CA SER A 214 1.03 -14.65 -22.81
C SER A 214 0.37 -13.71 -23.81
N LYS A 215 0.85 -13.71 -25.04
CA LYS A 215 0.30 -12.92 -26.16
C LYS A 215 -1.11 -13.35 -26.57
N THR A 216 -1.60 -14.50 -26.08
CA THR A 216 -2.99 -14.95 -26.29
C THR A 216 -4.03 -14.13 -25.52
N SER A 217 -3.62 -13.19 -24.67
CA SER A 217 -4.50 -12.13 -24.18
C SER A 217 -4.20 -10.82 -24.92
N GLU A 218 -4.85 -10.60 -26.07
CA GLU A 218 -4.99 -9.28 -26.71
C GLU A 218 -5.88 -8.34 -25.88
N LYS A 219 -5.56 -8.20 -24.59
CA LYS A 219 -6.18 -7.21 -23.71
C LYS A 219 -5.14 -6.13 -23.50
N TRP A 220 -5.39 -4.96 -24.09
CA TRP A 220 -4.62 -3.72 -23.94
C TRP A 220 -4.14 -3.43 -22.50
N ASN A 221 -4.91 -3.87 -21.50
CA ASN A 221 -4.60 -3.68 -20.07
C ASN A 221 -3.37 -4.46 -19.57
N VAL A 222 -2.99 -5.57 -20.20
CA VAL A 222 -1.84 -6.38 -19.74
C VAL A 222 -0.52 -5.73 -20.11
N ILE A 223 -0.45 -5.14 -21.31
CA ILE A 223 0.76 -4.45 -21.80
C ILE A 223 1.05 -3.24 -20.91
N HIS A 224 0.04 -2.39 -20.65
CA HIS A 224 0.21 -1.25 -19.75
C HIS A 224 0.57 -1.64 -18.31
N ALA A 225 0.05 -2.77 -17.80
CA ALA A 225 0.43 -3.25 -16.48
C ALA A 225 1.90 -3.71 -16.43
N VAL A 226 2.37 -4.37 -17.49
CA VAL A 226 3.78 -4.80 -17.63
C VAL A 226 4.70 -3.58 -17.76
N GLU A 227 4.34 -2.58 -18.55
CA GLU A 227 5.11 -1.33 -18.67
C GLU A 227 5.22 -0.59 -17.33
N ARG A 228 4.11 -0.49 -16.57
CA ARG A 228 4.13 0.11 -15.23
C ARG A 228 5.02 -0.66 -14.27
N LEU A 229 4.98 -2.00 -14.33
CA LEU A 229 5.85 -2.86 -13.52
C LEU A 229 7.32 -2.70 -13.89
N MET A 230 7.66 -2.62 -15.18
CA MET A 230 9.02 -2.36 -15.64
C MET A 230 9.53 -1.01 -15.11
N PHE A 231 8.74 0.05 -15.26
CA PHE A 231 9.10 1.37 -14.75
C PHE A 231 9.40 1.36 -13.25
N VAL A 232 8.56 0.68 -12.45
CA VAL A 232 8.77 0.56 -11.00
C VAL A 232 10.04 -0.25 -10.69
N LEU A 233 10.29 -1.33 -11.42
CA LEU A 233 11.47 -2.18 -11.23
C LEU A 233 12.76 -1.44 -11.58
N GLU A 234 12.79 -0.73 -12.71
CA GLU A 234 13.93 0.09 -13.14
C GLU A 234 14.21 1.22 -12.16
N ALA A 235 13.18 1.90 -11.66
CA ALA A 235 13.29 2.90 -10.60
C ALA A 235 13.86 2.35 -9.28
N ASN A 236 13.86 1.02 -9.10
CA ASN A 236 14.44 0.34 -7.94
C ASN A 236 15.75 -0.41 -8.28
N HIS A 237 16.43 -0.03 -9.37
CA HIS A 237 17.71 -0.61 -9.83
C HIS A 237 17.65 -2.08 -10.24
N PHE A 238 16.47 -2.60 -10.59
CA PHE A 238 16.34 -3.91 -11.24
C PHE A 238 16.46 -3.74 -12.75
N HIS A 239 17.20 -4.64 -13.40
CA HIS A 239 17.22 -4.70 -14.86
C HIS A 239 16.06 -5.57 -15.32
N THR A 240 15.23 -5.08 -16.24
CA THR A 240 14.03 -5.80 -16.65
C THR A 240 14.09 -6.25 -18.10
N GLY A 241 13.58 -7.45 -18.37
CA GLY A 241 13.45 -8.02 -19.71
C GLY A 241 12.06 -8.60 -19.92
N ILE A 242 11.49 -8.39 -21.11
CA ILE A 242 10.23 -9.02 -21.49
C ILE A 242 10.56 -10.33 -22.21
N THR A 243 10.01 -11.45 -21.73
CA THR A 243 10.07 -12.73 -22.44
C THR A 243 8.69 -13.06 -22.99
N THR A 244 8.59 -13.25 -24.31
CA THR A 244 7.37 -13.84 -24.89
C THR A 244 7.59 -15.34 -25.06
N PRO A 245 6.53 -16.18 -24.97
CA PRO A 245 6.68 -17.63 -25.09
C PRO A 245 7.30 -18.12 -26.42
N ASN A 246 7.50 -17.25 -27.40
CA ASN A 246 8.14 -17.56 -28.68
C ASN A 246 9.62 -17.14 -28.78
N THR A 247 10.24 -16.60 -27.71
CA THR A 247 11.62 -16.10 -27.73
C THR A 247 12.65 -17.03 -27.08
N ILE A 248 12.26 -18.24 -26.66
CA ILE A 248 13.25 -19.27 -26.27
C ILE A 248 13.77 -19.94 -27.55
N SER A 249 14.65 -19.25 -28.25
CA SER A 249 15.50 -19.82 -29.30
C SER A 249 16.95 -19.68 -28.88
N ASN A 250 17.50 -20.74 -28.29
CA ASN A 250 18.89 -21.22 -28.40
C ASN A 250 20.06 -20.22 -28.53
N THR A 251 20.16 -19.14 -27.75
CA THR A 251 21.39 -18.31 -27.76
C THR A 251 22.11 -18.09 -26.44
N ASP A 252 21.56 -18.43 -25.28
CA ASP A 252 22.25 -18.14 -23.99
C ASP A 252 22.66 -19.40 -23.20
N ARG A 253 23.06 -20.47 -23.90
CA ARG A 253 23.64 -21.68 -23.27
C ARG A 253 25.16 -21.79 -23.38
N GLU A 254 25.83 -20.81 -23.97
CA GLU A 254 27.30 -20.78 -24.08
C GLU A 254 27.83 -19.40 -23.70
N SER A 255 27.96 -19.12 -22.41
CA SER A 255 28.91 -18.12 -21.88
C SER A 255 28.93 -18.13 -20.35
N ASP A 256 29.04 -19.32 -19.74
CA ASP A 256 29.50 -19.49 -18.37
C ASP A 256 30.13 -20.89 -18.22
N LEU A 257 31.32 -21.02 -18.81
CA LEU A 257 32.37 -21.97 -18.46
C LEU A 257 33.69 -21.20 -18.41
#